data_AF-A0A942W5G3-F1
#
_entry.id   AF-A0A942W5G3-F1
#
_cell.length_a   1.000
_cell.length_b   1.000
_cell.length_c   1.000
_cell.angle_alpha   90.00
_cell.angle_beta   90.00
_cell.angle_gamma   90.00
#
_symmetry.space_group_name_H-M   'P 1'
#
loop_
_entity.id
_entity.type
_entity.pdbx_description
1 polymer ?
#
loop_
_entity_poly.entity_id
_entity_poly.type
_entity_poly.pdbx_seq_one_letter_code
_entity_poly.pdbx_strand_id
1 'polypeptide(L)'
;MKPAKRFTALAACLLAFTMLCTGCSTITSVLGGIFQTHYETLEECFANPDIKEQVDAEVDAAMESANMDGMYSAAQALAEGNTLIYDYTYADPIQWSDESEHRMWNNTFLEELASGKDQFEEVAETLGEELKIDGITIRLVYRNPDGTEVMSYDYANPPEPLYYATVEECMADPAVGVRFVDEFGFEDFTGTAYGEGNTLVYALTFVEPYVDGYYTAEDAVLDLTAYCEDNSDAFTVDFQELCAVVDADPIAIRYDFFDTDGTQLYAHTFTSTAGDVTSESSFSAEAAVVPTTYGYATVADYLADETVASMLNEQLAAMSSDEFSVAVSAEGNTLIYNFTFSEAIDLSDESLRASVVSAFESGMEQQRSVFEGLADQIRAQVQGDDVAIRVVYSYADGSEIYAATFA
;
A
#
# COMPACT_ATOMS: atom_id res chain seq x y z
N MET A 1 22.35 3.59 1.56
CA MET A 1 22.48 5.06 1.36
C MET A 1 21.08 5.63 1.18
N LYS A 2 20.76 6.75 1.84
CA LYS A 2 19.35 7.14 2.08
C LYS A 2 18.57 7.46 0.78
N PRO A 3 17.29 7.06 0.69
CA PRO A 3 16.38 7.37 -0.43
C PRO A 3 16.23 8.87 -0.74
N ALA A 4 16.65 9.75 0.18
CA ALA A 4 16.60 11.20 0.06
C ALA A 4 17.44 11.80 -1.10
N LYS A 5 18.49 11.13 -1.61
CA LYS A 5 19.23 11.60 -2.81
C LYS A 5 18.61 11.15 -4.14
N ARG A 6 17.75 10.12 -4.10
CA ARG A 6 17.16 9.46 -5.28
C ARG A 6 15.91 10.18 -5.76
N PHE A 7 15.05 10.62 -4.84
CA PHE A 7 13.94 11.54 -5.12
C PHE A 7 14.38 12.89 -5.69
N THR A 8 15.63 13.30 -5.44
CA THR A 8 16.17 14.58 -5.93
C THR A 8 16.34 14.59 -7.45
N ALA A 9 16.66 13.44 -8.08
CA ALA A 9 16.90 13.37 -9.52
C ALA A 9 15.60 13.43 -10.35
N LEU A 10 14.54 12.73 -9.92
CA LEU A 10 13.23 12.82 -10.57
C LEU A 10 12.61 14.22 -10.37
N ALA A 11 12.64 14.74 -9.14
CA ALA A 11 12.22 16.12 -8.86
C ALA A 11 13.03 17.13 -9.68
N ALA A 12 14.32 16.83 -9.94
CA ALA A 12 15.19 17.66 -10.74
C ALA A 12 14.79 17.74 -12.21
N CYS A 13 14.45 16.58 -12.78
CA CYS A 13 13.89 16.45 -14.11
C CYS A 13 12.56 17.19 -14.27
N LEU A 14 11.65 16.98 -13.31
CA LEU A 14 10.33 17.63 -13.28
C LEU A 14 10.43 19.16 -13.17
N LEU A 15 11.40 19.67 -12.41
CA LEU A 15 11.70 21.11 -12.33
C LEU A 15 12.21 21.67 -13.67
N ALA A 16 13.12 20.98 -14.35
CA ALA A 16 13.57 21.35 -15.70
C ALA A 16 12.43 21.32 -16.74
N PHE A 17 11.52 20.35 -16.62
CA PHE A 17 10.30 20.27 -17.41
C PHE A 17 9.37 21.48 -17.18
N THR A 18 9.06 21.83 -15.93
CA THR A 18 8.23 23.01 -15.62
C THR A 18 8.86 24.34 -16.06
N MET A 19 10.19 24.38 -16.12
CA MET A 19 10.97 25.52 -16.60
C MET A 19 10.92 25.65 -18.13
N LEU A 20 10.80 24.55 -18.88
CA LEU A 20 10.62 24.60 -20.33
C LEU A 20 9.27 25.21 -20.72
N CYS A 21 8.21 24.98 -19.93
CA CYS A 21 6.92 25.63 -20.17
C CYS A 21 7.02 27.17 -20.13
N THR A 22 7.89 27.72 -19.28
CA THR A 22 8.12 29.17 -19.15
C THR A 22 9.23 29.68 -20.08
N GLY A 23 10.34 28.94 -20.21
CA GLY A 23 11.48 29.28 -21.07
C GLY A 23 11.21 29.16 -22.58
N CYS A 24 10.29 28.29 -22.99
CA CYS A 24 9.87 28.20 -24.38
C CYS A 24 9.13 29.45 -24.86
N SER A 25 8.40 30.14 -23.97
CA SER A 25 7.73 31.41 -24.29
C SER A 25 8.72 32.57 -24.50
N THR A 26 9.94 32.48 -23.93
CA THR A 26 10.99 33.48 -24.09
C THR A 26 11.90 33.20 -25.29
N ILE A 27 12.26 31.94 -25.56
CA ILE A 27 13.04 31.58 -26.76
C ILE A 27 12.25 31.90 -28.05
N THR A 28 10.95 31.61 -28.07
CA THR A 28 10.05 32.06 -29.14
C THR A 28 10.06 33.59 -29.24
N SER A 29 9.96 34.33 -28.13
CA SER A 29 10.00 35.80 -28.18
C SER A 29 11.31 36.40 -28.73
N VAL A 30 12.46 35.81 -28.38
CA VAL A 30 13.77 36.23 -28.89
C VAL A 30 13.89 35.92 -30.37
N LEU A 31 13.50 34.71 -30.77
CA LEU A 31 13.51 34.34 -32.18
C LEU A 31 12.50 35.21 -32.95
N GLY A 32 11.23 35.29 -32.58
CA GLY A 32 10.22 36.14 -33.21
C GLY A 32 10.60 37.63 -33.36
N GLY A 33 11.46 38.17 -32.48
CA GLY A 33 11.95 39.55 -32.53
C GLY A 33 13.02 39.86 -33.58
N ILE A 34 13.70 38.85 -34.16
CA ILE A 34 14.95 39.03 -34.92
C ILE A 34 14.78 39.00 -36.46
N PHE A 35 13.64 38.55 -37.02
CA PHE A 35 13.66 38.09 -38.42
C PHE A 35 13.37 39.11 -39.54
N GLN A 36 14.42 39.35 -40.36
CA GLN A 36 14.35 39.68 -41.80
C GLN A 36 15.16 38.70 -42.69
N THR A 37 15.78 37.65 -42.14
CA THR A 37 16.61 36.67 -42.85
C THR A 37 15.93 35.30 -42.89
N HIS A 38 15.79 34.71 -44.07
CA HIS A 38 15.30 33.33 -44.23
C HIS A 38 16.43 32.34 -43.95
N TYR A 39 16.22 31.45 -42.98
CA TYR A 39 17.06 30.28 -42.71
C TYR A 39 16.33 29.03 -43.22
N GLU A 40 17.06 28.05 -43.76
CA GLU A 40 16.47 26.80 -44.25
C GLU A 40 16.27 25.77 -43.12
N THR A 41 17.09 25.85 -42.07
CA THR A 41 17.03 24.95 -40.91
C THR A 41 17.25 25.68 -39.59
N LEU A 42 16.85 25.04 -38.48
CA LEU A 42 17.08 25.59 -37.14
C LEU A 42 18.57 25.63 -36.80
N GLU A 43 19.34 24.63 -37.27
CA GLU A 43 20.80 24.59 -37.14
C GLU A 43 21.47 25.80 -37.81
N GLU A 44 21.02 26.21 -39.00
CA GLU A 44 21.52 27.43 -39.65
C GLU A 44 21.18 28.70 -38.85
N CYS A 45 20.00 28.74 -38.22
CA CYS A 45 19.60 29.83 -37.33
C CYS A 45 20.54 29.93 -36.12
N PHE A 46 20.81 28.81 -35.46
CA PHE A 46 21.69 28.72 -34.29
C PHE A 46 23.18 28.92 -34.63
N ALA A 47 23.57 28.70 -35.89
CA ALA A 47 24.93 29.01 -36.37
C ALA A 47 25.20 30.52 -36.43
N ASN A 48 24.17 31.37 -36.36
CA ASN A 48 24.34 32.81 -36.25
C ASN A 48 24.78 33.18 -34.81
N PRO A 49 25.97 33.76 -34.61
CA PRO A 49 26.50 34.06 -33.29
C PRO A 49 25.64 35.05 -32.50
N ASP A 50 25.00 36.02 -33.16
CA ASP A 50 24.14 37.01 -32.49
C ASP A 50 22.84 36.37 -31.96
N ILE A 51 22.34 35.35 -32.67
CA ILE A 51 21.17 34.57 -32.23
C ILE A 51 21.59 33.65 -31.09
N LYS A 52 22.72 32.95 -31.24
CA LYS A 52 23.23 32.05 -30.20
C LYS A 52 23.52 32.77 -28.89
N GLU A 53 24.14 33.96 -28.94
CA GLU A 53 24.39 34.78 -27.75
C GLU A 53 23.09 35.18 -27.03
N GLN A 54 22.03 35.50 -27.77
CA GLN A 54 20.74 35.83 -27.17
C GLN A 54 20.04 34.60 -26.58
N VAL A 55 20.05 33.48 -27.30
CA VAL A 55 19.50 32.20 -26.79
C VAL A 55 20.23 31.78 -25.52
N ASP A 56 21.56 31.89 -25.49
CA ASP A 56 22.35 31.55 -24.30
C ASP A 56 22.04 32.48 -23.12
N ALA A 57 21.93 33.78 -23.35
CA ALA A 57 21.55 34.74 -22.31
C ALA A 57 20.15 34.46 -21.73
N GLU A 58 19.20 34.03 -22.56
CA GLU A 58 17.86 33.63 -22.11
C GLU A 58 17.87 32.32 -21.32
N VAL A 59 18.65 31.33 -21.76
CA VAL A 59 18.81 30.06 -21.01
C VAL A 59 19.42 30.35 -19.64
N ASP A 60 20.45 31.19 -19.57
CA ASP A 60 21.07 31.62 -18.31
C ASP A 60 20.06 32.36 -17.41
N ALA A 61 19.29 33.30 -17.96
CA ALA A 61 18.28 34.04 -17.21
C ALA A 61 17.15 33.13 -16.69
N ALA A 62 16.72 32.16 -17.50
CA ALA A 62 15.74 31.16 -17.10
C ALA A 62 16.29 30.33 -15.93
N MET A 63 17.54 29.86 -16.02
CA MET A 63 18.23 29.08 -14.97
C MET A 63 18.28 29.82 -13.63
N GLU A 64 18.66 31.10 -13.66
CA GLU A 64 18.69 31.96 -12.48
C GLU A 64 17.28 32.17 -11.90
N SER A 65 16.29 32.46 -12.76
CA SER A 65 14.91 32.73 -12.33
C SER A 65 14.23 31.54 -11.65
N ALA A 66 14.57 30.32 -12.09
CA ALA A 66 14.05 29.07 -11.53
C ALA A 66 14.86 28.60 -10.31
N ASN A 67 15.90 29.33 -9.89
CA ASN A 67 16.76 29.02 -8.75
C ASN A 67 17.41 27.62 -8.85
N MET A 68 17.89 27.28 -10.04
CA MET A 68 18.34 25.93 -10.42
C MET A 68 19.84 25.69 -10.19
N ASP A 69 20.60 26.72 -9.78
CA ASP A 69 22.06 26.69 -9.62
C ASP A 69 22.58 25.63 -8.63
N GLY A 70 21.70 25.13 -7.77
CA GLY A 70 22.02 24.03 -6.86
C GLY A 70 21.93 22.63 -7.48
N MET A 71 21.35 22.49 -8.68
CA MET A 71 20.91 21.20 -9.22
C MET A 71 21.50 20.88 -10.59
N TYR A 72 21.62 21.87 -11.47
CA TYR A 72 22.36 21.75 -12.73
C TYR A 72 23.56 22.69 -12.69
N SER A 73 24.71 22.22 -13.17
CA SER A 73 25.89 23.06 -13.35
C SER A 73 25.87 23.84 -14.66
N ALA A 74 25.09 23.37 -15.64
CA ALA A 74 24.93 24.02 -16.93
C ALA A 74 23.60 23.61 -17.58
N ALA A 75 23.05 24.50 -18.40
CA ALA A 75 21.99 24.22 -19.36
C ALA A 75 22.32 24.96 -20.65
N GLN A 76 22.01 24.38 -21.80
CA GLN A 76 22.21 25.01 -23.10
C GLN A 76 21.13 24.59 -24.09
N ALA A 77 20.81 25.47 -25.03
CA ALA A 77 20.00 25.14 -26.19
C ALA A 77 20.90 25.01 -27.43
N LEU A 78 20.72 23.91 -28.16
CA LEU A 78 21.45 23.55 -29.38
C LEU A 78 20.44 23.24 -30.49
N ALA A 79 20.89 23.22 -31.73
CA ALA A 79 20.06 22.79 -32.85
C ALA A 79 20.83 21.80 -33.74
N GLU A 80 20.17 20.70 -34.10
CA GLU A 80 20.66 19.71 -35.07
C GLU A 80 19.58 19.53 -36.15
N GLY A 81 19.85 19.96 -37.39
CA GLY A 81 18.83 20.09 -38.41
C GLY A 81 17.66 20.98 -37.97
N ASN A 82 16.47 20.41 -37.83
CA ASN A 82 15.27 21.08 -37.33
C ASN A 82 14.89 20.65 -35.89
N THR A 83 15.80 19.96 -35.20
CA THR A 83 15.59 19.54 -33.81
C THR A 83 16.21 20.57 -32.87
N LEU A 84 15.38 21.20 -32.03
CA LEU A 84 15.83 22.01 -30.90
C LEU A 84 16.19 21.09 -29.74
N ILE A 85 17.44 21.11 -29.32
CA ILE A 85 17.96 20.26 -28.25
C ILE A 85 18.18 21.11 -27.00
N TYR A 86 17.52 20.76 -25.90
CA TYR A 86 17.84 21.28 -24.58
C TYR A 86 18.77 20.28 -23.87
N ASP A 87 20.01 20.69 -23.64
CA ASP A 87 21.05 19.87 -23.04
C ASP A 87 21.39 20.39 -21.64
N TYR A 88 21.07 19.57 -20.63
CA TYR A 88 21.25 19.87 -19.22
C TYR A 88 22.38 19.04 -18.63
N THR A 89 23.23 19.67 -17.82
CA THR A 89 24.29 19.00 -17.07
C THR A 89 24.03 19.10 -15.58
N TYR A 90 23.81 17.98 -14.91
CA TYR A 90 23.62 17.96 -13.45
C TYR A 90 24.85 18.50 -12.72
N ALA A 91 24.61 19.19 -11.60
CA ALA A 91 25.69 19.68 -10.73
C ALA A 91 26.39 18.54 -9.98
N ASP A 92 25.61 17.56 -9.52
CA ASP A 92 26.07 16.34 -8.89
C ASP A 92 25.89 15.14 -9.84
N PRO A 93 26.83 14.19 -9.90
CA PRO A 93 26.69 13.01 -10.74
C PRO A 93 25.54 12.13 -10.28
N ILE A 94 24.62 11.84 -11.20
CA ILE A 94 23.62 10.80 -11.08
C ILE A 94 24.29 9.45 -11.30
N GLN A 95 24.11 8.58 -10.31
CA GLN A 95 24.61 7.22 -10.31
C GLN A 95 23.45 6.32 -9.94
N TRP A 96 23.03 5.49 -10.88
CA TRP A 96 22.13 4.37 -10.61
C TRP A 96 22.91 3.29 -9.87
N SER A 97 22.32 2.61 -8.89
CA SER A 97 22.99 1.49 -8.24
C SER A 97 23.25 0.33 -9.21
N ASP A 98 22.38 0.18 -10.20
CA ASP A 98 22.34 -0.88 -11.21
C ASP A 98 21.38 -0.51 -12.36
N GLU A 99 21.30 -1.39 -13.36
CA GLU A 99 20.45 -1.23 -14.55
C GLU A 99 18.95 -1.24 -14.21
N SER A 100 18.58 -1.82 -13.08
CA SER A 100 17.19 -2.04 -12.69
C SER A 100 16.62 -0.80 -12.02
N GLU A 101 17.40 -0.13 -11.16
CA GLU A 101 17.11 1.23 -10.71
C GLU A 101 16.99 2.19 -11.91
N HIS A 102 17.88 2.05 -12.90
CA HIS A 102 17.82 2.85 -14.13
C HIS A 102 16.51 2.63 -14.92
N ARG A 103 16.10 1.37 -15.15
CA ARG A 103 14.86 1.04 -15.89
C ARG A 103 13.60 1.59 -15.23
N MET A 104 13.49 1.44 -13.91
CA MET A 104 12.33 1.92 -13.16
C MET A 104 12.19 3.44 -13.28
N TRP A 105 13.28 4.18 -13.05
CA TRP A 105 13.27 5.64 -13.17
C TRP A 105 13.08 6.11 -14.62
N ASN A 106 13.56 5.34 -15.60
CA ASN A 106 13.34 5.61 -17.00
C ASN A 106 11.84 5.67 -17.32
N ASN A 107 11.06 4.67 -16.94
CA ASN A 107 9.63 4.63 -17.29
C ASN A 107 8.84 5.79 -16.66
N THR A 108 9.02 6.04 -15.35
CA THR A 108 8.39 7.19 -14.68
C THR A 108 8.76 8.50 -15.35
N PHE A 109 10.01 8.65 -15.75
CA PHE A 109 10.48 9.86 -16.45
C PHE A 109 9.87 10.00 -17.85
N LEU A 110 9.77 8.90 -18.62
CA LEU A 110 9.13 8.92 -19.93
C LEU A 110 7.66 9.30 -19.85
N GLU A 111 6.92 8.80 -18.85
CA GLU A 111 5.51 9.14 -18.61
C GLU A 111 5.33 10.63 -18.33
N GLU A 112 6.13 11.19 -17.42
CA GLU A 112 6.10 12.61 -17.08
C GLU A 112 6.43 13.49 -18.29
N LEU A 113 7.47 13.14 -19.07
CA LEU A 113 7.81 13.89 -20.28
C LEU A 113 6.76 13.76 -21.39
N ALA A 114 6.13 12.58 -21.51
CA ALA A 114 5.03 12.38 -22.43
C ALA A 114 3.83 13.29 -22.09
N SER A 115 3.59 13.55 -20.80
CA SER A 115 2.49 14.42 -20.35
C SER A 115 2.61 15.87 -20.84
N GLY A 116 3.83 16.37 -21.09
CA GLY A 116 4.04 17.73 -21.60
C GLY A 116 4.16 17.85 -23.12
N LYS A 117 3.88 16.77 -23.86
CA LYS A 117 3.97 16.76 -25.32
C LYS A 117 3.27 17.94 -25.97
N ASP A 118 2.03 18.24 -25.58
CA ASP A 118 1.23 19.33 -26.15
C ASP A 118 1.94 20.68 -26.05
N GLN A 119 2.65 20.94 -24.94
CA GLN A 119 3.38 22.20 -24.73
C GLN A 119 4.59 22.30 -25.66
N PHE A 120 5.32 21.20 -25.87
CA PHE A 120 6.47 21.19 -26.77
C PHE A 120 6.05 21.24 -28.24
N GLU A 121 4.91 20.65 -28.60
CA GLU A 121 4.32 20.79 -29.92
C GLU A 121 3.93 22.25 -30.21
N GLU A 122 3.31 22.96 -29.25
CA GLU A 122 2.98 24.40 -29.39
C GLU A 122 4.23 25.26 -29.65
N VAL A 123 5.34 24.93 -28.98
CA VAL A 123 6.60 25.64 -29.14
C VAL A 123 7.23 25.38 -30.48
N ALA A 124 7.27 24.11 -30.90
CA ALA A 124 7.76 23.74 -32.22
C ALA A 124 6.94 24.38 -33.34
N GLU A 125 5.61 24.44 -33.19
CA GLU A 125 4.71 25.12 -34.12
C GLU A 125 4.98 26.63 -34.16
N THR A 126 5.07 27.30 -33.01
CA THR A 126 5.36 28.73 -32.91
C THR A 126 6.70 29.07 -33.58
N LEU A 127 7.76 28.32 -33.27
CA LEU A 127 9.06 28.49 -33.91
C LEU A 127 8.99 28.24 -35.41
N GLY A 128 8.24 27.22 -35.86
CA GLY A 128 8.07 26.93 -37.26
C GLY A 128 7.37 28.06 -38.02
N GLU A 129 6.34 28.66 -37.41
CA GLU A 129 5.62 29.80 -37.95
C GLU A 129 6.48 31.06 -38.01
N GLU A 130 7.24 31.37 -36.96
CA GLU A 130 8.07 32.57 -36.89
C GLU A 130 9.29 32.48 -37.81
N LEU A 131 9.96 31.33 -37.84
CA LEU A 131 11.16 31.08 -38.64
C LEU A 131 10.85 30.73 -40.09
N LYS A 132 9.60 30.34 -40.40
CA LYS A 132 9.18 29.75 -41.69
C LYS A 132 9.96 28.46 -41.99
N ILE A 133 10.17 27.63 -40.96
CA ILE A 133 10.85 26.34 -41.03
C ILE A 133 9.83 25.26 -40.66
N ASP A 134 9.58 24.33 -41.57
CA ASP A 134 8.67 23.21 -41.32
C ASP A 134 9.38 22.07 -40.58
N GLY A 135 8.62 21.30 -39.79
CA GLY A 135 9.10 20.07 -39.16
C GLY A 135 10.10 20.30 -38.03
N ILE A 136 9.97 21.42 -37.30
CA ILE A 136 10.69 21.61 -36.04
C ILE A 136 10.20 20.57 -35.03
N THR A 137 11.14 19.99 -34.29
CA THR A 137 10.85 19.12 -33.15
C THR A 137 11.79 19.44 -32.00
N ILE A 138 11.54 18.83 -30.83
CA ILE A 138 12.28 19.11 -29.61
C ILE A 138 12.85 17.81 -29.05
N ARG A 139 14.08 17.90 -28.53
CA ARG A 139 14.74 16.83 -27.81
C ARG A 139 15.31 17.35 -26.49
N LEU A 140 15.12 16.59 -25.43
CA LEU A 140 15.69 16.85 -24.12
C LEU A 140 16.84 15.88 -23.87
N VAL A 141 17.95 16.36 -23.32
CA VAL A 141 19.12 15.55 -22.99
C VAL A 141 19.63 15.94 -21.61
N TYR A 142 19.85 14.94 -20.76
CA TYR A 142 20.31 15.10 -19.39
C TYR A 142 21.63 14.36 -19.23
N ARG A 143 22.65 15.06 -18.72
CA ARG A 143 24.02 14.57 -18.61
C ARG A 143 24.57 14.71 -17.21
N ASN A 144 25.47 13.80 -16.86
CA ASN A 144 26.33 13.95 -15.69
C ASN A 144 27.40 15.03 -15.92
N PRO A 145 28.06 15.52 -14.85
CA PRO A 145 29.17 16.48 -14.96
C PRO A 145 30.33 16.03 -15.85
N ASP A 146 30.51 14.72 -16.04
CA ASP A 146 31.54 14.13 -16.92
C ASP A 146 31.13 14.05 -18.39
N GLY A 147 29.91 14.49 -18.73
CA GLY A 147 29.32 14.49 -20.06
C GLY A 147 28.62 13.18 -20.45
N THR A 148 28.63 12.17 -19.57
CA THR A 148 27.88 10.93 -19.83
C THR A 148 26.39 11.22 -19.87
N GLU A 149 25.72 10.75 -20.93
CA GLU A 149 24.26 10.87 -21.04
C GLU A 149 23.61 9.98 -19.99
N VAL A 150 22.77 10.60 -19.15
CA VAL A 150 21.95 9.92 -18.16
C VAL A 150 20.63 9.52 -18.81
N MET A 151 20.05 10.41 -19.60
CA MET A 151 18.74 10.23 -20.22
C MET A 151 18.55 11.18 -21.41
N SER A 152 17.74 10.79 -22.39
CA SER A 152 17.22 11.71 -23.39
C SER A 152 15.80 11.36 -23.82
N TYR A 153 15.05 12.36 -24.30
CA TYR A 153 13.68 12.21 -24.81
C TYR A 153 13.52 13.02 -26.08
N ASP A 154 13.20 12.35 -27.19
CA ASP A 154 12.98 12.96 -28.49
C ASP A 154 11.47 12.96 -28.79
N TYR A 155 10.84 14.13 -28.93
CA TYR A 155 9.40 14.21 -29.15
C TYR A 155 8.96 13.72 -30.54
N ALA A 156 9.86 13.70 -31.53
CA ALA A 156 9.57 13.11 -32.84
C ALA A 156 9.67 11.57 -32.81
N ASN A 157 10.55 11.03 -31.95
CA ASN A 157 10.74 9.60 -31.79
C ASN A 157 11.01 9.25 -30.32
N PRO A 158 9.95 9.23 -29.48
CA PRO A 158 10.11 9.06 -28.05
C PRO A 158 10.75 7.69 -27.74
N PRO A 159 11.61 7.61 -26.69
CA PRO A 159 12.17 6.34 -26.27
C PRO A 159 11.04 5.37 -25.88
N GLU A 160 11.21 4.10 -26.23
CA GLU A 160 10.31 3.07 -25.71
C GLU A 160 10.61 2.85 -24.21
N PRO A 161 9.57 2.73 -23.36
CA PRO A 161 9.74 2.28 -21.99
C PRO A 161 10.46 0.93 -21.91
N LEU A 162 11.21 0.73 -20.83
CA LEU A 162 11.95 -0.49 -20.57
C LEU A 162 11.24 -1.30 -19.51
N TYR A 163 10.36 -2.20 -19.94
CA TYR A 163 9.65 -3.13 -19.05
C TYR A 163 10.32 -4.51 -19.03
N TYR A 164 10.11 -5.24 -17.95
CA TYR A 164 10.25 -6.70 -17.94
C TYR A 164 9.04 -7.31 -18.67
N ALA A 165 9.27 -8.38 -19.44
CA ALA A 165 8.18 -9.04 -20.18
C ALA A 165 7.28 -9.88 -19.26
N THR A 166 7.82 -10.30 -18.11
CA THR A 166 7.11 -11.11 -17.11
C THR A 166 7.52 -10.70 -15.70
N VAL A 167 6.68 -11.05 -14.71
CA VAL A 167 7.01 -10.84 -13.29
C VAL A 167 8.14 -11.76 -12.84
N GLU A 168 8.22 -12.97 -13.37
CA GLU A 168 9.31 -13.91 -13.10
C GLU A 168 10.68 -13.32 -13.49
N GLU A 169 10.78 -12.71 -14.67
CA GLU A 169 11.99 -12.01 -15.11
C GLU A 169 12.31 -10.80 -14.21
N CYS A 170 11.28 -10.04 -13.81
CA CYS A 170 11.41 -8.90 -12.90
C CYS A 170 11.96 -9.32 -11.53
N MET A 171 11.40 -10.38 -10.94
CA MET A 171 11.79 -10.88 -9.61
C MET A 171 13.11 -11.65 -9.62
N ALA A 172 13.55 -12.14 -10.78
CA ALA A 172 14.88 -12.71 -10.95
C ALA A 172 15.99 -11.65 -10.91
N ASP A 173 15.65 -10.37 -11.09
CA ASP A 173 16.57 -9.26 -10.89
C ASP A 173 16.73 -8.94 -9.39
N PRO A 174 17.92 -9.16 -8.80
CA PRO A 174 18.13 -8.95 -7.36
C PRO A 174 17.92 -7.49 -6.92
N ALA A 175 18.08 -6.52 -7.81
CA ALA A 175 17.89 -5.11 -7.47
C ALA A 175 16.41 -4.72 -7.37
N VAL A 176 15.54 -5.43 -8.08
CA VAL A 176 14.08 -5.22 -8.05
C VAL A 176 13.43 -6.12 -7.02
N GLY A 177 13.75 -7.42 -7.03
CA GLY A 177 13.16 -8.40 -6.12
C GLY A 177 13.38 -8.07 -4.63
N VAL A 178 14.54 -7.51 -4.26
CA VAL A 178 14.81 -7.12 -2.87
C VAL A 178 13.92 -5.96 -2.40
N ARG A 179 13.45 -5.07 -3.30
CA ARG A 179 12.57 -3.97 -2.90
C ARG A 179 11.18 -4.45 -2.53
N PHE A 180 10.56 -5.28 -3.38
CA PHE A 180 9.28 -5.91 -3.07
C PHE A 180 9.36 -6.75 -1.78
N VAL A 181 10.54 -7.25 -1.41
CA VAL A 181 10.75 -7.98 -0.14
C VAL A 181 10.96 -7.03 1.06
N ASP A 182 11.79 -5.99 0.94
CA ASP A 182 12.15 -5.09 2.04
C ASP A 182 11.05 -4.07 2.40
N GLU A 183 10.20 -3.72 1.43
CA GLU A 183 9.04 -2.83 1.62
C GLU A 183 7.88 -3.56 2.34
N PHE A 184 8.00 -4.89 2.48
CA PHE A 184 6.99 -5.81 2.99
C PHE A 184 7.35 -6.33 4.40
N GLY A 185 7.08 -5.54 5.44
CA GLY A 185 7.30 -5.92 6.83
C GLY A 185 6.02 -5.86 7.65
N PHE A 186 5.35 -6.98 7.84
CA PHE A 186 4.27 -7.13 8.83
C PHE A 186 4.83 -7.79 10.09
N GLU A 187 4.52 -7.24 11.27
CA GLU A 187 5.04 -7.76 12.56
C GLU A 187 4.58 -9.21 12.84
N ASP A 188 3.45 -9.62 12.25
CA ASP A 188 2.78 -10.89 12.50
C ASP A 188 3.20 -12.04 11.55
N PHE A 189 4.00 -11.74 10.52
CA PHE A 189 4.37 -12.71 9.49
C PHE A 189 5.86 -12.67 9.15
N THR A 190 6.38 -13.83 8.75
CA THR A 190 7.58 -13.91 7.90
C THR A 190 7.14 -14.06 6.45
N GLY A 191 7.85 -13.41 5.53
CA GLY A 191 7.45 -13.38 4.12
C GLY A 191 8.58 -13.66 3.15
N THR A 192 8.24 -14.23 2.00
CA THR A 192 9.10 -14.23 0.79
C THR A 192 8.28 -13.75 -0.40
N ALA A 193 8.89 -12.95 -1.27
CA ALA A 193 8.30 -12.55 -2.54
C ALA A 193 9.04 -13.23 -3.70
N TYR A 194 8.31 -13.74 -4.68
CA TYR A 194 8.87 -14.33 -5.91
C TYR A 194 7.92 -14.19 -7.09
N GLY A 195 8.46 -14.29 -8.31
CA GLY A 195 7.64 -14.26 -9.53
C GLY A 195 7.27 -15.67 -10.00
N GLU A 196 6.02 -15.85 -10.43
CA GLU A 196 5.49 -17.05 -11.07
C GLU A 196 4.84 -16.64 -12.40
N GLY A 197 5.59 -16.70 -13.51
CA GLY A 197 5.16 -16.15 -14.79
C GLY A 197 4.83 -14.66 -14.71
N ASN A 198 3.55 -14.30 -14.85
CA ASN A 198 3.07 -12.91 -14.76
C ASN A 198 2.50 -12.55 -13.38
N THR A 199 2.73 -13.39 -12.37
CA THR A 199 2.20 -13.19 -11.02
C THR A 199 3.33 -12.92 -10.04
N LEU A 200 3.25 -11.82 -9.28
CA LEU A 200 4.08 -11.62 -8.09
C LEU A 200 3.41 -12.35 -6.93
N VAL A 201 4.11 -13.26 -6.28
CA VAL A 201 3.58 -14.03 -5.16
C VAL A 201 4.27 -13.59 -3.87
N TYR A 202 3.48 -13.12 -2.92
CA TYR A 202 3.86 -12.93 -1.53
C TYR A 202 3.43 -14.16 -0.74
N ALA A 203 4.39 -15.02 -0.37
CA ALA A 203 4.14 -16.13 0.53
C ALA A 203 4.41 -15.68 1.98
N LEU A 204 3.34 -15.57 2.76
CA LEU A 204 3.31 -15.03 4.12
C LEU A 204 3.03 -16.14 5.11
N THR A 205 3.97 -16.41 6.01
CA THR A 205 3.84 -17.43 7.06
C THR A 205 3.72 -16.75 8.42
N PHE A 206 2.65 -17.03 9.15
CA PHE A 206 2.46 -16.51 10.51
C PHE A 206 3.63 -16.89 11.43
N VAL A 207 4.00 -15.99 12.35
CA VAL A 207 5.11 -16.23 13.30
C VAL A 207 4.71 -17.14 14.47
N GLU A 208 3.42 -17.20 14.78
CA GLU A 208 2.81 -18.08 15.78
C GLU A 208 1.65 -18.86 15.13
N PRO A 209 1.29 -20.05 15.65
CA PRO A 209 0.20 -20.83 15.07
C PRO A 209 -1.08 -20.01 14.97
N TYR A 210 -1.58 -19.84 13.76
CA TYR A 210 -2.80 -19.05 13.53
C TYR A 210 -4.04 -19.92 13.73
N VAL A 211 -3.99 -21.17 13.26
CA VAL A 211 -5.01 -22.20 13.49
C VAL A 211 -4.55 -23.11 14.62
N ASP A 212 -5.46 -23.42 15.54
CA ASP A 212 -5.21 -24.33 16.64
C ASP A 212 -6.41 -25.25 16.94
N GLY A 213 -6.44 -25.86 18.13
CA GLY A 213 -7.55 -26.73 18.53
C GLY A 213 -8.89 -26.01 18.76
N TYR A 214 -8.88 -24.67 18.81
CA TYR A 214 -10.01 -23.80 19.14
C TYR A 214 -10.34 -22.81 18.02
N TYR A 215 -9.34 -22.39 17.24
CA TYR A 215 -9.48 -21.49 16.11
C TYR A 215 -9.24 -22.26 14.82
N THR A 216 -10.30 -22.43 14.02
CA THR A 216 -10.27 -23.34 12.87
C THR A 216 -9.73 -22.66 11.61
N ALA A 217 -9.42 -23.46 10.59
CA ALA A 217 -9.08 -22.92 9.27
C ALA A 217 -10.24 -22.14 8.64
N GLU A 218 -11.50 -22.42 9.02
CA GLU A 218 -12.67 -21.67 8.53
C GLU A 218 -12.78 -20.29 9.20
N ASP A 219 -12.48 -20.21 10.50
CA ASP A 219 -12.38 -18.93 11.22
C ASP A 219 -11.23 -18.08 10.68
N ALA A 220 -10.07 -18.71 10.45
CA ALA A 220 -8.92 -18.09 9.83
C ALA A 220 -9.26 -17.48 8.46
N VAL A 221 -10.10 -18.16 7.68
CA VAL A 221 -10.54 -17.71 6.38
C VAL A 221 -11.41 -16.46 6.45
N LEU A 222 -12.32 -16.37 7.42
CA LEU A 222 -13.16 -15.19 7.62
C LEU A 222 -12.32 -13.97 8.00
N ASP A 223 -11.41 -14.14 8.96
CA ASP A 223 -10.57 -13.05 9.45
C ASP A 223 -9.54 -12.61 8.39
N LEU A 224 -8.94 -13.55 7.65
CA LEU A 224 -8.03 -13.22 6.54
C LEU A 224 -8.75 -12.55 5.37
N THR A 225 -10.01 -12.90 5.12
CA THR A 225 -10.83 -12.19 4.13
C THR A 225 -11.07 -10.74 4.57
N ALA A 226 -11.48 -10.52 5.81
CA ALA A 226 -11.67 -9.18 6.35
C ALA A 226 -10.36 -8.37 6.35
N TYR A 227 -9.26 -9.01 6.76
CA TYR A 227 -7.93 -8.40 6.71
C TYR A 227 -7.56 -7.94 5.29
N CYS A 228 -7.84 -8.76 4.28
CA CYS A 228 -7.54 -8.39 2.90
C CYS A 228 -8.43 -7.27 2.36
N GLU A 229 -9.70 -7.23 2.77
CA GLU A 229 -10.61 -6.13 2.43
C GLU A 229 -10.16 -4.80 3.07
N ASP A 230 -9.82 -4.84 4.36
CA ASP A 230 -9.39 -3.67 5.13
C ASP A 230 -8.03 -3.09 4.65
N ASN A 231 -7.18 -3.93 4.06
CA ASN A 231 -5.86 -3.53 3.55
C ASN A 231 -5.77 -3.48 2.01
N SER A 232 -6.90 -3.52 1.31
CA SER A 232 -6.96 -3.53 -0.15
C SER A 232 -6.24 -2.35 -0.83
N ASP A 233 -6.25 -1.17 -0.21
CA ASP A 233 -5.51 0.00 -0.69
C ASP A 233 -3.99 -0.23 -0.68
N ALA A 234 -3.45 -0.85 0.37
CA ALA A 234 -2.02 -1.14 0.47
C ALA A 234 -1.59 -2.12 -0.63
N PHE A 235 -2.37 -3.18 -0.84
CA PHE A 235 -2.11 -4.15 -1.89
C PHE A 235 -2.21 -3.57 -3.30
N THR A 236 -3.06 -2.55 -3.49
CA THR A 236 -3.19 -1.84 -4.77
C THR A 236 -1.97 -0.94 -5.05
N VAL A 237 -1.31 -0.40 -4.03
CA VAL A 237 -0.06 0.35 -4.20
C VAL A 237 1.04 -0.55 -4.75
N ASP A 238 1.24 -1.73 -4.16
CA ASP A 238 2.22 -2.71 -4.66
C ASP A 238 1.91 -3.14 -6.10
N PHE A 239 0.62 -3.22 -6.42
CA PHE A 239 0.14 -3.52 -7.77
C PHE A 239 0.51 -2.43 -8.79
N GLN A 240 0.39 -1.17 -8.41
CA GLN A 240 0.80 -0.04 -9.26
C GLN A 240 2.31 0.00 -9.46
N GLU A 241 3.09 -0.25 -8.41
CA GLU A 241 4.55 -0.32 -8.50
C GLU A 241 5.01 -1.45 -9.43
N LEU A 242 4.36 -2.62 -9.36
CA LEU A 242 4.63 -3.73 -10.26
C LEU A 242 4.32 -3.38 -11.72
N CYS A 243 3.19 -2.72 -11.99
CA CYS A 243 2.80 -2.27 -13.32
C CYS A 243 3.76 -1.23 -13.92
N ALA A 244 4.50 -0.48 -13.09
CA ALA A 244 5.48 0.49 -13.57
C ALA A 244 6.74 -0.15 -14.17
N VAL A 245 7.00 -1.42 -13.86
CA VAL A 245 8.22 -2.13 -14.27
C VAL A 245 7.96 -3.39 -15.10
N VAL A 246 6.73 -3.91 -15.14
CA VAL A 246 6.36 -5.10 -15.93
C VAL A 246 5.24 -4.76 -16.92
N ASP A 247 5.47 -5.08 -18.20
CA ASP A 247 4.46 -4.96 -19.27
C ASP A 247 3.97 -6.36 -19.62
N ALA A 248 3.09 -6.87 -18.77
CA ALA A 248 2.45 -8.15 -18.90
C ALA A 248 0.93 -7.98 -18.91
N ASP A 249 0.24 -8.70 -19.80
CA ASP A 249 -1.22 -8.73 -19.84
C ASP A 249 -1.68 -10.20 -20.03
N PRO A 250 -2.34 -10.81 -19.03
CA PRO A 250 -2.66 -10.27 -17.71
C PRO A 250 -1.42 -10.17 -16.80
N ILE A 251 -1.50 -9.30 -15.79
CA ILE A 251 -0.54 -9.17 -14.69
C ILE A 251 -1.25 -9.33 -13.35
N ALA A 252 -0.63 -10.03 -12.40
CA ALA A 252 -1.25 -10.34 -11.12
C ALA A 252 -0.31 -10.17 -9.92
N ILE A 253 -0.91 -9.89 -8.75
CA ILE A 253 -0.27 -10.06 -7.45
C ILE A 253 -1.11 -11.02 -6.63
N ARG A 254 -0.47 -12.02 -6.03
CA ARG A 254 -1.09 -13.01 -5.15
C ARG A 254 -0.46 -12.99 -3.77
N TYR A 255 -1.30 -12.93 -2.74
CA TYR A 255 -0.93 -13.06 -1.34
C TYR A 255 -1.34 -14.45 -0.87
N ASP A 256 -0.37 -15.31 -0.59
CA ASP A 256 -0.57 -16.66 -0.08
C ASP A 256 -0.26 -16.68 1.42
N PHE A 257 -1.26 -16.94 2.26
CA PHE A 257 -1.13 -17.00 3.71
C PHE A 257 -0.98 -18.45 4.17
N PHE A 258 0.03 -18.68 5.00
CA PHE A 258 0.41 -19.98 5.53
C PHE A 258 0.46 -19.95 7.06
N ASP A 259 0.04 -21.04 7.68
CA ASP A 259 0.32 -21.30 9.09
C ASP A 259 1.79 -21.68 9.29
N THR A 260 2.26 -21.64 10.53
CA THR A 260 3.59 -22.02 10.99
C THR A 260 4.05 -23.42 10.55
N ASP A 261 3.13 -24.34 10.28
CA ASP A 261 3.42 -25.70 9.81
C ASP A 261 3.53 -25.81 8.28
N GLY A 262 3.32 -24.70 7.55
CA GLY A 262 3.34 -24.63 6.10
C GLY A 262 2.00 -24.94 5.43
N THR A 263 0.92 -25.12 6.18
CA THR A 263 -0.43 -25.27 5.64
C THR A 263 -0.90 -23.95 5.04
N GLN A 264 -1.27 -23.94 3.75
CA GLN A 264 -1.84 -22.76 3.12
C GLN A 264 -3.29 -22.57 3.57
N LEU A 265 -3.55 -21.46 4.24
CA LEU A 265 -4.85 -21.11 4.81
C LEU A 265 -5.72 -20.37 3.80
N TYR A 266 -5.14 -19.36 3.16
CA TYR A 266 -5.84 -18.41 2.30
C TYR A 266 -4.95 -17.94 1.18
N ALA A 267 -5.54 -17.64 0.03
CA ALA A 267 -4.86 -16.92 -1.04
C ALA A 267 -5.78 -15.86 -1.62
N HIS A 268 -5.24 -14.66 -1.86
CA HIS A 268 -5.96 -13.58 -2.51
C HIS A 268 -5.15 -13.06 -3.70
N THR A 269 -5.78 -13.00 -4.87
CA THR A 269 -5.14 -12.57 -6.11
C THR A 269 -5.83 -11.34 -6.64
N PHE A 270 -5.06 -10.29 -6.92
CA PHE A 270 -5.46 -9.18 -7.75
C PHE A 270 -4.90 -9.40 -9.15
N THR A 271 -5.75 -9.28 -10.17
CA THR A 271 -5.36 -9.41 -11.59
C THR A 271 -5.81 -8.19 -12.35
N SER A 272 -4.91 -7.58 -13.11
CA SER A 272 -5.25 -6.60 -14.15
C SER A 272 -5.23 -7.29 -15.50
N THR A 273 -6.30 -7.08 -16.26
CA THR A 273 -6.38 -7.47 -17.67
C THR A 273 -6.83 -6.26 -18.47
N ALA A 274 -5.99 -5.81 -19.42
CA ALA A 274 -6.24 -4.61 -20.21
C ALA A 274 -6.62 -3.35 -19.37
N GLY A 275 -6.09 -3.24 -18.15
CA GLY A 275 -6.33 -2.13 -17.23
C GLY A 275 -7.54 -2.28 -16.30
N ASP A 276 -8.36 -3.33 -16.48
CA ASP A 276 -9.45 -3.66 -15.56
C ASP A 276 -8.91 -4.55 -14.43
N VAL A 277 -9.04 -4.09 -13.18
CA VAL A 277 -8.61 -4.84 -12.00
C VAL A 277 -9.76 -5.68 -11.44
N THR A 278 -9.50 -6.97 -11.25
CA THR A 278 -10.38 -7.90 -10.56
C THR A 278 -9.63 -8.54 -9.40
N SER A 279 -10.35 -8.95 -8.37
CA SER A 279 -9.79 -9.76 -7.30
C SER A 279 -10.54 -11.08 -7.14
N GLU A 280 -9.81 -12.12 -6.74
CA GLU A 280 -10.36 -13.42 -6.41
C GLU A 280 -9.65 -14.01 -5.20
N SER A 281 -10.40 -14.73 -4.37
CA SER A 281 -9.86 -15.47 -3.24
C SER A 281 -9.98 -16.95 -3.47
N SER A 282 -9.00 -17.71 -2.99
CA SER A 282 -9.04 -19.16 -2.96
C SER A 282 -8.60 -19.70 -1.60
N PHE A 283 -9.12 -20.87 -1.27
CA PHE A 283 -8.96 -21.51 0.04
C PHE A 283 -8.33 -22.88 -0.18
N SER A 284 -7.15 -23.10 0.39
CA SER A 284 -6.39 -24.34 0.18
C SER A 284 -6.64 -25.41 1.24
N ALA A 285 -7.25 -25.07 2.38
CA ALA A 285 -7.68 -26.09 3.34
C ALA A 285 -8.92 -26.83 2.79
N GLU A 286 -8.77 -28.11 2.43
CA GLU A 286 -9.89 -29.03 2.53
C GLU A 286 -10.43 -28.86 3.96
N ALA A 287 -11.70 -28.44 4.09
CA ALA A 287 -12.40 -28.48 5.36
C ALA A 287 -12.07 -29.83 6.00
N ALA A 288 -11.31 -29.81 7.10
CA ALA A 288 -11.10 -31.01 7.87
C ALA A 288 -12.50 -31.54 8.16
N VAL A 289 -12.81 -32.73 7.63
CA VAL A 289 -14.09 -33.38 7.90
C VAL A 289 -14.18 -33.46 9.41
N VAL A 290 -15.03 -32.61 9.99
CA VAL A 290 -15.32 -32.56 11.41
C VAL A 290 -15.71 -34.00 11.78
N PRO A 291 -14.92 -34.74 12.57
CA PRO A 291 -15.58 -35.70 13.42
C PRO A 291 -16.36 -34.81 14.38
N THR A 292 -17.68 -34.69 14.22
CA THR A 292 -18.56 -34.10 15.23
C THR A 292 -18.58 -35.05 16.43
N THR A 293 -17.44 -35.12 17.09
CA THR A 293 -17.27 -35.62 18.45
C THR A 293 -17.05 -34.38 19.28
N TYR A 294 -18.15 -33.71 19.61
CA TYR A 294 -18.19 -32.75 20.70
C TYR A 294 -17.42 -33.32 21.90
N GLY A 295 -16.51 -32.54 22.45
CA GLY A 295 -15.70 -32.97 23.61
C GLY A 295 -16.55 -33.22 24.85
N TYR A 296 -17.69 -32.53 24.96
CA TYR A 296 -18.53 -32.50 26.15
C TYR A 296 -20.02 -32.57 25.81
N ALA A 297 -20.84 -33.16 26.70
CA ALA A 297 -22.28 -33.29 26.46
C ALA A 297 -23.05 -31.99 26.79
N THR A 298 -22.57 -31.21 27.75
CA THR A 298 -23.17 -29.95 28.20
C THR A 298 -22.11 -28.91 28.55
N VAL A 299 -22.50 -27.64 28.70
CA VAL A 299 -21.60 -26.57 29.21
C VAL A 299 -21.13 -26.87 30.63
N ALA A 300 -21.97 -27.52 31.44
CA ALA A 300 -21.56 -27.98 32.76
C ALA A 300 -20.43 -29.03 32.71
N ASP A 301 -20.46 -29.95 31.74
CA ASP A 301 -19.39 -30.93 31.54
C ASP A 301 -18.10 -30.27 31.04
N TYR A 302 -18.21 -29.26 30.17
CA TYR A 302 -17.09 -28.45 29.68
C TYR A 302 -16.37 -27.71 30.82
N LEU A 303 -17.12 -27.08 31.74
CA LEU A 303 -16.55 -26.41 32.90
C LEU A 303 -15.97 -27.36 33.96
N ALA A 304 -16.43 -28.61 34.00
CA ALA A 304 -15.95 -29.60 34.96
C ALA A 304 -14.57 -30.16 34.58
N ASP A 305 -14.08 -29.89 33.36
CA ASP A 305 -12.72 -30.27 32.95
C ASP A 305 -11.67 -29.45 33.72
N GLU A 306 -10.70 -30.14 34.33
CA GLU A 306 -9.68 -29.50 35.18
C GLU A 306 -8.82 -28.47 34.41
N THR A 307 -8.61 -28.69 33.10
CA THR A 307 -7.82 -27.79 32.25
C THR A 307 -8.61 -26.51 31.97
N VAL A 308 -9.87 -26.66 31.57
CA VAL A 308 -10.80 -25.55 31.31
C VAL A 308 -11.01 -24.74 32.58
N ALA A 309 -11.28 -25.42 33.70
CA ALA A 309 -11.43 -24.77 35.00
C ALA A 309 -10.16 -24.02 35.44
N SER A 310 -8.97 -24.56 35.19
CA SER A 310 -7.71 -23.89 35.51
C SER A 310 -7.52 -22.61 34.71
N MET A 311 -7.75 -22.64 33.40
CA MET A 311 -7.62 -21.48 32.52
C MET A 311 -8.63 -20.38 32.86
N LEU A 312 -9.90 -20.76 33.10
CA LEU A 312 -10.94 -19.81 33.49
C LEU A 312 -10.63 -19.19 34.85
N ASN A 313 -10.16 -19.96 35.83
CA ASN A 313 -9.81 -19.42 37.15
C ASN A 313 -8.68 -18.38 37.08
N GLU A 314 -7.70 -18.55 36.19
CA GLU A 314 -6.63 -17.57 35.99
C GLU A 314 -7.17 -16.26 35.40
N GLN A 315 -8.03 -16.36 34.37
CA GLN A 315 -8.69 -15.18 33.78
C GLN A 315 -9.62 -14.47 34.77
N LEU A 316 -10.41 -15.22 35.54
CA LEU A 316 -11.33 -14.68 36.55
C LEU A 316 -10.59 -14.01 37.71
N ALA A 317 -9.42 -14.53 38.09
CA ALA A 317 -8.55 -13.89 39.09
C ALA A 317 -8.03 -12.53 38.61
N ALA A 318 -7.75 -12.38 37.31
CA ALA A 318 -7.36 -11.10 36.71
C ALA A 318 -8.52 -10.09 36.63
N MET A 319 -9.76 -10.58 36.51
CA MET A 319 -10.97 -9.73 36.48
C MET A 319 -11.48 -9.35 37.87
N SER A 320 -11.12 -10.10 38.90
CA SER A 320 -11.53 -9.82 40.28
C SER A 320 -10.75 -8.63 40.85
N SER A 321 -11.38 -7.86 41.72
CA SER A 321 -10.76 -6.71 42.40
C SER A 321 -11.11 -6.72 43.88
N ASP A 322 -10.56 -5.79 44.65
CA ASP A 322 -10.94 -5.61 46.05
C ASP A 322 -12.45 -5.26 46.20
N GLU A 323 -13.06 -4.70 45.15
CA GLU A 323 -14.44 -4.19 45.16
C GLU A 323 -15.49 -5.24 44.75
N PHE A 324 -15.10 -6.25 43.96
CA PHE A 324 -15.99 -7.34 43.56
C PHE A 324 -15.21 -8.61 43.19
N SER A 325 -15.86 -9.76 43.40
CA SER A 325 -15.37 -11.07 42.97
C SER A 325 -16.12 -11.56 41.75
N VAL A 326 -15.42 -12.28 40.86
CA VAL A 326 -16.02 -12.91 39.68
C VAL A 326 -15.89 -14.42 39.81
N ALA A 327 -16.99 -15.13 39.65
CA ALA A 327 -17.03 -16.59 39.62
C ALA A 327 -17.89 -17.09 38.47
N VAL A 328 -17.52 -18.23 37.91
CA VAL A 328 -18.28 -18.85 36.83
C VAL A 328 -18.93 -20.14 37.31
N SER A 329 -20.18 -20.36 36.92
CA SER A 329 -20.92 -21.60 37.12
C SER A 329 -21.66 -21.97 35.82
N ALA A 330 -22.20 -23.18 35.74
CA ALA A 330 -23.06 -23.57 34.62
C ALA A 330 -24.35 -24.19 35.12
N GLU A 331 -25.43 -23.94 34.38
CA GLU A 331 -26.71 -24.59 34.54
C GLU A 331 -27.16 -25.14 33.18
N GLY A 332 -27.03 -26.47 32.99
CA GLY A 332 -27.30 -27.11 31.70
C GLY A 332 -26.35 -26.59 30.61
N ASN A 333 -26.90 -25.93 29.60
CA ASN A 333 -26.15 -25.31 28.50
C ASN A 333 -25.92 -23.80 28.68
N THR A 334 -26.21 -23.25 29.86
CA THR A 334 -25.97 -21.84 30.15
C THR A 334 -24.72 -21.66 31.01
N LEU A 335 -23.75 -20.90 30.52
CA LEU A 335 -22.62 -20.41 31.30
C LEU A 335 -23.04 -19.18 32.09
N ILE A 336 -22.76 -19.13 33.40
CA ILE A 336 -23.18 -18.05 34.29
C ILE A 336 -21.95 -17.35 34.87
N TYR A 337 -21.74 -16.08 34.51
CA TYR A 337 -20.78 -15.19 35.16
C TYR A 337 -21.45 -14.49 36.35
N ASN A 338 -20.91 -14.69 37.55
CA ASN A 338 -21.41 -14.14 38.79
C ASN A 338 -20.44 -13.07 39.30
N PHE A 339 -20.88 -11.81 39.26
CA PHE A 339 -20.18 -10.67 39.83
C PHE A 339 -20.78 -10.36 41.21
N THR A 340 -20.01 -10.54 42.27
CA THR A 340 -20.46 -10.32 43.65
C THR A 340 -19.68 -9.15 44.26
N PHE A 341 -20.36 -8.06 44.60
CA PHE A 341 -19.75 -6.90 45.24
C PHE A 341 -19.26 -7.25 46.65
N SER A 342 -18.06 -6.79 47.02
CA SER A 342 -17.44 -7.04 48.32
C SER A 342 -18.09 -6.24 49.45
N GLU A 343 -18.63 -5.07 49.14
CA GLU A 343 -19.31 -4.19 50.10
C GLU A 343 -20.83 -4.21 49.94
N ALA A 344 -21.53 -3.95 51.04
CA ALA A 344 -22.98 -3.80 51.02
C ALA A 344 -23.35 -2.48 50.32
N ILE A 345 -23.85 -2.59 49.09
CA ILE A 345 -24.43 -1.46 48.36
C ILE A 345 -25.86 -1.22 48.86
N ASP A 346 -26.15 -0.03 49.36
CA ASP A 346 -27.51 0.35 49.74
C ASP A 346 -28.28 0.89 48.53
N LEU A 347 -29.07 0.01 47.90
CA LEU A 347 -30.02 0.36 46.83
C LEU A 347 -31.47 0.35 47.34
N SER A 348 -31.70 0.67 48.62
CA SER A 348 -33.05 0.78 49.18
C SER A 348 -33.85 1.96 48.62
N ASP A 349 -33.16 2.97 48.07
CA ASP A 349 -33.78 4.04 47.30
C ASP A 349 -34.09 3.56 45.87
N GLU A 350 -35.39 3.50 45.55
CA GLU A 350 -35.89 3.00 44.27
C GLU A 350 -35.40 3.81 43.07
N SER A 351 -35.16 5.12 43.23
CA SER A 351 -34.66 5.98 42.14
C SER A 351 -33.18 5.71 41.86
N LEU A 352 -32.38 5.52 42.92
CA LEU A 352 -30.98 5.12 42.80
C LEU A 352 -30.85 3.73 42.19
N ARG A 353 -31.67 2.77 42.67
CA ARG A 353 -31.72 1.40 42.13
C ARG A 353 -32.04 1.39 40.64
N ALA A 354 -33.03 2.18 40.21
CA ALA A 354 -33.39 2.28 38.80
C ALA A 354 -32.26 2.87 37.93
N SER A 355 -31.55 3.89 38.43
CA SER A 355 -30.39 4.44 37.71
C SER A 355 -29.23 3.44 37.58
N VAL A 356 -28.97 2.66 38.63
CA VAL A 356 -27.93 1.61 38.61
C VAL A 356 -28.30 0.48 37.64
N VAL A 357 -29.54 0.01 37.66
CA VAL A 357 -30.01 -1.02 36.71
C VAL A 357 -29.93 -0.53 35.27
N SER A 358 -30.33 0.72 35.00
CA SER A 358 -30.23 1.29 33.65
C SER A 358 -28.79 1.40 33.15
N ALA A 359 -27.83 1.68 34.04
CA ALA A 359 -26.41 1.68 33.71
C ALA A 359 -25.92 0.26 33.36
N PHE A 360 -26.35 -0.77 34.10
CA PHE A 360 -26.04 -2.16 33.76
C PHE A 360 -26.64 -2.59 32.42
N GLU A 361 -27.92 -2.27 32.16
CA GLU A 361 -28.57 -2.54 30.87
C GLU A 361 -27.80 -1.92 29.70
N SER A 362 -27.43 -0.64 29.82
CA SER A 362 -26.69 0.05 28.77
C SER A 362 -25.26 -0.49 28.60
N GLY A 363 -24.60 -0.91 29.68
CA GLY A 363 -23.27 -1.53 29.62
C GLY A 363 -23.31 -2.92 28.98
N MET A 364 -24.32 -3.72 29.33
CA MET A 364 -24.55 -5.05 28.77
C MET A 364 -24.94 -5.02 27.29
N GLU A 365 -25.74 -4.05 26.87
CA GLU A 365 -26.08 -3.90 25.45
C GLU A 365 -24.85 -3.59 24.59
N GLN A 366 -23.91 -2.78 25.09
CA GLN A 366 -22.64 -2.51 24.40
C GLN A 366 -21.73 -3.74 24.31
N GLN A 367 -21.90 -4.71 25.20
CA GLN A 367 -21.10 -5.94 25.25
C GLN A 367 -21.84 -7.16 24.66
N ARG A 368 -23.03 -6.96 24.09
CA ARG A 368 -23.88 -8.02 23.54
C ARG A 368 -23.12 -8.93 22.57
N SER A 369 -22.45 -8.34 21.57
CA SER A 369 -21.71 -9.10 20.55
C SER A 369 -20.57 -9.95 21.13
N VAL A 370 -19.96 -9.48 22.22
CA VAL A 370 -18.90 -10.23 22.92
C VAL A 370 -19.47 -11.47 23.59
N PHE A 371 -20.61 -11.35 24.28
CA PHE A 371 -21.24 -12.49 24.94
C PHE A 371 -21.91 -13.47 23.98
N GLU A 372 -22.48 -12.98 22.87
CA GLU A 372 -23.00 -13.84 21.79
C GLU A 372 -21.85 -14.61 21.12
N GLY A 373 -20.72 -13.96 20.81
CA GLY A 373 -19.53 -14.66 20.30
C GLY A 373 -18.96 -15.71 21.27
N LEU A 374 -18.99 -15.44 22.59
CA LEU A 374 -18.60 -16.44 23.59
C LEU A 374 -19.58 -17.63 23.64
N ALA A 375 -20.89 -17.39 23.46
CA ALA A 375 -21.89 -18.46 23.36
C ALA A 375 -21.59 -19.36 22.14
N ASP A 376 -21.25 -18.77 21.01
CA ASP A 376 -20.90 -19.48 19.77
C ASP A 376 -19.65 -20.35 19.95
N GLN A 377 -18.61 -19.81 20.59
CA GLN A 377 -17.39 -20.57 20.91
C GLN A 377 -17.67 -21.79 21.79
N ILE A 378 -18.52 -21.63 22.81
CA ILE A 378 -18.89 -22.75 23.70
C ILE A 378 -19.78 -23.75 22.96
N ARG A 379 -20.67 -23.30 22.07
CA ARG A 379 -21.53 -24.16 21.23
C ARG A 379 -20.71 -25.12 20.36
N ALA A 380 -19.53 -24.70 19.90
CA ALA A 380 -18.61 -25.57 19.18
C ALA A 380 -18.04 -26.73 20.03
N GLN A 381 -18.03 -26.59 21.37
CA GLN A 381 -17.41 -27.55 22.29
C GLN A 381 -18.42 -28.55 22.90
N VAL A 382 -19.73 -28.29 22.80
CA VAL A 382 -20.79 -29.05 23.50
C VAL A 382 -21.89 -29.55 22.57
N GLN A 383 -22.50 -30.71 22.87
CA GLN A 383 -23.49 -31.39 22.02
C GLN A 383 -24.86 -30.67 21.85
N GLY A 384 -25.05 -29.46 22.40
CA GLY A 384 -26.34 -28.77 22.42
C GLY A 384 -26.33 -27.43 21.69
N ASP A 385 -27.38 -27.17 20.90
CA ASP A 385 -27.51 -25.93 20.12
C ASP A 385 -27.96 -24.73 20.99
N ASP A 386 -28.60 -25.00 22.14
CA ASP A 386 -29.14 -24.00 23.06
C ASP A 386 -28.09 -23.53 24.09
N VAL A 387 -26.93 -23.07 23.63
CA VAL A 387 -25.90 -22.45 24.50
C VAL A 387 -26.22 -20.98 24.74
N ALA A 388 -26.10 -20.55 26.00
CA ALA A 388 -26.31 -19.16 26.39
C ALA A 388 -25.26 -18.71 27.43
N ILE A 389 -24.97 -17.41 27.45
CA ILE A 389 -24.20 -16.75 28.51
C ILE A 389 -25.17 -15.91 29.34
N ARG A 390 -25.16 -16.13 30.65
CA ARG A 390 -25.87 -15.30 31.63
C ARG A 390 -24.86 -14.54 32.49
N VAL A 391 -25.03 -13.23 32.58
CA VAL A 391 -24.25 -12.37 33.46
C VAL A 391 -25.13 -11.93 34.62
N VAL A 392 -24.67 -12.12 35.85
CA VAL A 392 -25.41 -11.83 37.08
C VAL A 392 -24.57 -10.92 37.96
N TYR A 393 -25.13 -9.77 38.34
CA TYR A 393 -24.57 -8.87 39.35
C TYR A 393 -25.34 -9.04 40.66
N SER A 394 -24.63 -9.27 41.76
CA SER A 394 -25.20 -9.59 43.06
C SER A 394 -24.60 -8.75 44.20
N TYR A 395 -25.41 -8.50 45.23
CA TYR A 395 -24.94 -7.93 46.49
C TYR A 395 -23.97 -8.86 47.21
N ALA A 396 -23.26 -8.34 48.22
CA ALA A 396 -22.37 -9.12 49.08
C ALA A 396 -23.04 -10.31 49.79
N ASP A 397 -24.36 -10.31 49.95
CA ASP A 397 -25.13 -11.43 50.52
C ASP A 397 -25.57 -12.47 49.47
N GLY A 398 -25.22 -12.26 48.20
CA GLY A 398 -25.54 -13.11 47.06
C GLY A 398 -26.91 -12.84 46.42
N SER A 399 -27.68 -11.86 46.91
CA SER A 399 -28.95 -11.49 46.26
C SER A 399 -28.73 -10.76 44.93
N GLU A 400 -29.57 -11.04 43.93
CA GLU A 400 -29.43 -10.50 42.57
C GLU A 400 -29.81 -9.01 42.51
N ILE A 401 -28.95 -8.21 41.88
CA ILE A 401 -29.19 -6.80 41.55
C ILE A 401 -29.71 -6.68 40.11
N TYR A 402 -29.04 -7.36 39.19
CA TYR A 402 -29.35 -7.34 37.76
C TYR A 402 -28.81 -8.60 37.07
N ALA A 403 -29.50 -9.08 36.05
CA ALA A 403 -29.02 -10.16 35.19
C ALA A 403 -29.39 -9.92 33.73
N ALA A 404 -28.50 -10.31 32.82
CA ALA A 404 -28.71 -10.34 31.39
C ALA A 404 -28.38 -11.72 30.83
N THR A 405 -29.03 -12.13 29.75
CA THR A 405 -28.78 -13.41 29.07
C THR A 405 -28.65 -13.18 27.56
N PHE A 406 -27.66 -13.82 26.98
CA PHE A 406 -27.26 -13.74 25.58
C PHE A 406 -27.15 -15.17 25.06
N ALA A 407 -27.64 -15.45 23.85
CA ALA A 407 -27.73 -16.79 23.29
C ALA A 407 -27.28 -16.76 21.83
#